data_AF-A0A7M7LUV7-F1
#
_entry.id   AF-A0A7M7LUV7-F1
#
_cell.length_a   1.000
_cell.length_b   1.000
_cell.length_c   1.000
_cell.angle_alpha   90.00
_cell.angle_beta   90.00
_cell.angle_gamma   90.00
#
_symmetry.space_group_name_H-M   'P 1'
#
loop_
_entity.id
_entity.type
_entity.pdbx_description
1 polymer ?
#
loop_
_entity_poly.entity_id
_entity_poly.type
_entity_poly.pdbx_seq_one_letter_code
_entity_poly.pdbx_strand_id
1 'polypeptide(L)'
;MTYSYAVRRCSSIGNERLPPQQLGPQSSATGSESRVLSAARHGCGQCQRRLDSRPERAAMGRSQHCQATFAARFRIRPFLYVACLASVIASFLVEEASAHGRLIEPPSRASMWRYGFDTPADYNDHESYCGGYTRQWQRNNGKCGICGDAWDTKPPRAHETGGKYGNSVIVRRYRTGAVIPVRVELTANHHGYFEFRTCPMKYRGQEVTQDCLDEYVLKGENGTVRYYPGEGNRIFEAYYKLPDELTCSQCVFQWRYVAGNNWGDCGDGTGAVGCGPQEEFRACADIAIGDEEATLPPRPRPPKRPTTPSTASVPSSTETSDYSPEYSGPYWLFNLIIAGTCLLVVLAVMALLYTYYYHAGRAKKWLMARRLLTPEQQHQPPVAPPRQKKHYTTTANQMQI
;
A
#
# COMPACT_ATOMS: atom_id res chain seq x y z
N MET A 1 68.17 37.91 -0.33
CA MET A 1 67.46 38.92 -1.16
C MET A 1 66.53 39.74 -0.27
N THR A 2 66.00 40.87 -0.76
CA THR A 2 65.65 42.04 0.06
C THR A 2 64.15 42.41 0.04
N TYR A 3 63.60 42.74 1.23
CA TYR A 3 62.40 43.57 1.52
C TYR A 3 61.04 43.10 0.91
N SER A 4 59.99 42.87 1.73
CA SER A 4 59.07 43.84 2.39
C SER A 4 57.98 44.37 1.43
N TYR A 5 56.72 44.65 1.78
CA TYR A 5 56.09 45.04 3.06
C TYR A 5 54.76 44.30 3.35
N ALA A 6 54.06 44.69 4.42
CA ALA A 6 52.79 44.12 4.88
C ALA A 6 51.74 45.20 5.24
N VAL A 7 50.58 44.77 5.79
CA VAL A 7 49.65 45.49 6.70
C VAL A 7 48.32 46.08 6.15
N ARG A 8 47.24 45.68 6.86
CA ARG A 8 45.91 46.31 7.14
C ARG A 8 44.64 45.99 6.32
N ARG A 9 43.52 46.08 7.05
CA ARG A 9 42.09 45.93 6.67
C ARG A 9 41.41 47.31 6.65
N CYS A 10 40.24 47.44 6.01
CA CYS A 10 38.98 47.92 6.64
C CYS A 10 37.79 47.87 5.65
N SER A 11 36.57 48.19 6.13
CA SER A 11 35.29 47.81 5.48
C SER A 11 34.31 48.97 5.24
N SER A 12 33.43 48.81 4.24
CA SER A 12 32.06 49.34 4.11
C SER A 12 31.29 48.39 3.16
N ILE A 13 29.99 48.06 3.27
CA ILE A 13 28.75 48.76 3.66
C ILE A 13 28.22 49.71 2.56
N GLY A 14 27.10 49.31 1.93
CA GLY A 14 26.33 50.02 0.91
C GLY A 14 25.12 49.16 0.47
N ASN A 15 24.02 49.75 -0.02
CA ASN A 15 22.72 49.07 -0.21
C ASN A 15 21.89 49.70 -1.35
N GLU A 16 20.71 49.13 -1.66
CA GLU A 16 19.60 49.66 -2.48
C GLU A 16 19.75 49.66 -4.03
N ARG A 17 18.71 49.86 -4.87
CA ARG A 17 17.30 49.33 -4.92
C ARG A 17 16.70 49.64 -6.32
N LEU A 18 15.68 48.87 -6.75
CA LEU A 18 14.86 48.99 -7.99
C LEU A 18 14.36 50.43 -8.34
N PRO A 19 14.16 50.80 -9.64
CA PRO A 19 12.84 50.62 -10.31
C PRO A 19 12.86 50.38 -11.87
N PRO A 20 11.69 50.12 -12.54
CA PRO A 20 11.58 49.74 -13.97
C PRO A 20 10.91 50.80 -14.90
N GLN A 21 10.75 50.50 -16.20
CA GLN A 21 9.93 51.27 -17.16
C GLN A 21 9.13 50.39 -18.16
N GLN A 22 8.08 50.95 -18.76
CA GLN A 22 7.25 50.42 -19.86
C GLN A 22 7.34 51.33 -21.11
N LEU A 23 6.89 50.87 -22.29
CA LEU A 23 6.05 51.64 -23.25
C LEU A 23 5.60 50.79 -24.47
N GLY A 24 4.49 51.20 -25.12
CA GLY A 24 4.03 50.74 -26.46
C GLY A 24 4.11 51.90 -27.48
N PRO A 25 3.17 52.09 -28.46
CA PRO A 25 1.97 51.31 -28.83
C PRO A 25 1.68 51.27 -30.39
N GLN A 26 0.43 50.93 -30.80
CA GLN A 26 -0.20 51.15 -32.15
C GLN A 26 0.31 50.25 -33.33
N SER A 27 -0.34 50.12 -34.49
CA SER A 27 -1.60 50.73 -35.02
C SER A 27 -2.63 49.68 -35.53
N SER A 28 -3.32 49.87 -36.68
CA SER A 28 -4.56 49.10 -37.03
C SER A 28 -5.16 49.29 -38.45
N ALA A 29 -6.11 48.40 -38.82
CA ALA A 29 -7.31 48.60 -39.68
C ALA A 29 -7.28 48.31 -41.21
N THR A 30 -8.50 48.13 -41.78
CA THR A 30 -8.92 47.95 -43.22
C THR A 30 -8.70 46.56 -43.86
N GLY A 31 -9.49 46.09 -44.87
CA GLY A 31 -10.73 46.61 -45.54
C GLY A 31 -11.27 45.70 -46.70
N SER A 32 -12.55 45.83 -47.08
CA SER A 32 -13.36 45.09 -48.11
C SER A 32 -13.28 45.65 -49.58
N GLU A 33 -13.95 45.19 -50.67
CA GLU A 33 -14.95 44.11 -51.00
C GLU A 33 -14.39 43.05 -52.02
N SER A 34 -14.71 42.76 -53.31
CA SER A 34 -15.71 43.23 -54.33
C SER A 34 -15.97 42.24 -55.55
N ARG A 35 -16.92 41.27 -55.46
CA ARG A 35 -17.81 40.78 -56.60
C ARG A 35 -17.20 40.04 -57.83
N VAL A 36 -17.96 39.50 -58.83
CA VAL A 36 -19.41 39.49 -59.20
C VAL A 36 -19.84 38.16 -59.93
N LEU A 37 -21.17 37.96 -60.12
CA LEU A 37 -21.89 37.01 -61.04
C LEU A 37 -21.98 35.53 -60.57
N SER A 38 -22.90 34.64 -61.00
CA SER A 38 -24.22 34.69 -61.71
C SER A 38 -24.78 33.24 -61.84
N ALA A 39 -26.07 32.87 -61.94
CA ALA A 39 -27.39 33.43 -61.56
C ALA A 39 -28.49 32.33 -61.77
N ALA A 40 -29.75 32.70 -62.07
CA ALA A 40 -30.99 31.88 -62.25
C ALA A 40 -31.55 31.23 -60.94
N ARG A 41 -32.84 31.33 -60.53
CA ARG A 41 -34.18 31.30 -61.19
C ARG A 41 -34.56 29.88 -61.69
N HIS A 42 -35.74 29.30 -61.44
CA HIS A 42 -36.96 29.64 -60.66
C HIS A 42 -37.42 28.37 -59.88
N GLY A 43 -38.43 28.33 -59.00
CA GLY A 43 -39.47 29.27 -58.57
C GLY A 43 -40.37 28.65 -57.46
N CYS A 44 -41.63 29.09 -57.30
CA CYS A 44 -42.60 28.50 -56.36
C CYS A 44 -44.05 28.71 -56.85
N GLY A 45 -45.00 27.84 -56.48
CA GLY A 45 -46.42 28.00 -56.81
C GLY A 45 -47.35 26.99 -56.12
N GLN A 46 -48.36 27.50 -55.38
CA GLN A 46 -49.46 26.72 -54.83
C GLN A 46 -50.67 26.71 -55.79
N CYS A 47 -51.52 25.68 -55.71
CA CYS A 47 -52.91 25.79 -56.17
C CYS A 47 -53.85 24.90 -55.34
N GLN A 48 -55.13 25.27 -55.26
CA GLN A 48 -56.06 24.80 -54.23
C GLN A 48 -57.53 25.00 -54.65
N ARG A 49 -58.39 23.96 -54.60
CA ARG A 49 -59.86 24.01 -54.29
C ARG A 49 -60.63 22.73 -54.69
N ARG A 50 -61.63 22.39 -53.85
CA ARG A 50 -62.88 21.61 -54.11
C ARG A 50 -62.69 20.11 -54.50
N LEU A 51 -63.41 19.14 -53.92
CA LEU A 51 -64.87 18.93 -53.82
C LEU A 51 -65.47 18.73 -55.23
N ASP A 52 -66.09 17.60 -55.57
CA ASP A 52 -67.24 17.03 -54.87
C ASP A 52 -67.44 15.49 -55.00
N SER A 53 -68.52 15.00 -54.39
CA SER A 53 -69.29 13.75 -54.64
C SER A 53 -68.77 12.35 -54.22
N ARG A 54 -69.77 11.50 -53.93
CA ARG A 54 -69.83 10.10 -53.45
C ARG A 54 -70.95 9.42 -54.28
N PRO A 55 -71.23 8.10 -54.15
CA PRO A 55 -70.39 6.94 -53.80
C PRO A 55 -70.59 5.74 -54.76
N GLU A 56 -69.91 4.60 -54.55
CA GLU A 56 -70.54 3.27 -54.33
C GLU A 56 -69.48 2.15 -54.13
N ARG A 57 -70.00 0.94 -53.85
CA ARG A 57 -69.39 -0.33 -53.39
C ARG A 57 -68.31 -0.86 -54.38
N ALA A 58 -67.38 -1.78 -54.06
CA ALA A 58 -67.43 -2.91 -53.13
C ALA A 58 -66.04 -3.55 -52.81
N ALA A 59 -66.05 -4.70 -52.13
CA ALA A 59 -65.03 -5.78 -52.18
C ALA A 59 -63.60 -5.54 -51.61
N MET A 60 -63.50 -5.65 -50.28
CA MET A 60 -62.72 -6.71 -49.59
C MET A 60 -61.34 -7.12 -50.17
N GLY A 61 -60.25 -6.56 -49.62
CA GLY A 61 -58.88 -7.05 -49.81
C GLY A 61 -58.02 -6.92 -48.54
N ARG A 62 -57.67 -8.04 -47.90
CA ARG A 62 -56.72 -8.06 -46.76
C ARG A 62 -55.29 -8.25 -47.28
N SER A 63 -54.39 -7.34 -46.92
CA SER A 63 -52.95 -7.59 -46.95
C SER A 63 -52.30 -7.06 -45.67
N GLN A 64 -51.55 -7.91 -44.97
CA GLN A 64 -50.91 -7.58 -43.69
C GLN A 64 -49.40 -7.41 -43.90
N HIS A 65 -48.97 -6.20 -44.29
CA HIS A 65 -47.55 -5.85 -44.39
C HIS A 65 -47.27 -4.52 -43.69
N CYS A 66 -46.91 -4.60 -42.40
CA CYS A 66 -45.94 -3.74 -41.71
C CYS A 66 -45.87 -4.12 -40.21
N GLN A 67 -44.95 -5.02 -39.87
CA GLN A 67 -44.45 -5.20 -38.50
C GLN A 67 -42.93 -5.39 -38.54
N ALA A 68 -42.29 -5.19 -37.38
CA ALA A 68 -40.85 -5.29 -37.11
C ALA A 68 -39.95 -4.17 -37.67
N THR A 69 -39.73 -3.14 -36.85
CA THR A 69 -38.38 -2.69 -36.47
C THR A 69 -38.43 -1.87 -35.19
N PHE A 70 -37.27 -1.63 -34.55
CA PHE A 70 -37.09 -0.77 -33.36
C PHE A 70 -37.90 -1.13 -32.09
N ALA A 71 -37.65 -2.34 -31.58
CA ALA A 71 -37.80 -2.66 -30.14
C ALA A 71 -36.52 -3.31 -29.59
N ALA A 72 -35.37 -2.67 -29.83
CA ALA A 72 -34.05 -3.14 -29.36
C ALA A 72 -33.93 -3.03 -27.83
N ARG A 73 -34.42 -4.06 -27.11
CA ARG A 73 -34.35 -4.13 -25.65
C ARG A 73 -32.89 -4.21 -25.19
N PHE A 74 -32.38 -3.13 -24.58
CA PHE A 74 -31.13 -3.12 -23.84
C PHE A 74 -31.19 -4.05 -22.62
N ARG A 75 -31.05 -5.36 -22.85
CA ARG A 75 -30.70 -6.34 -21.82
C ARG A 75 -29.20 -6.24 -21.52
N ILE A 76 -28.79 -5.14 -20.89
CA ILE A 76 -27.52 -5.10 -20.16
C ILE A 76 -27.62 -6.24 -19.14
N ARG A 77 -26.77 -7.26 -19.30
CA ARG A 77 -26.88 -8.49 -18.50
C ARG A 77 -26.63 -8.13 -17.03
N PRO A 78 -27.44 -8.60 -16.06
CA PRO A 78 -27.21 -8.32 -14.64
C PRO A 78 -25.82 -8.79 -14.17
N PHE A 79 -25.27 -9.81 -14.86
CA PHE A 79 -23.88 -10.25 -14.77
C PHE A 79 -22.84 -9.12 -14.86
N LEU A 80 -23.05 -8.08 -15.67
CA LEU A 80 -22.10 -6.95 -15.80
C LEU A 80 -22.10 -6.07 -14.54
N TYR A 81 -23.28 -5.81 -13.97
CA TYR A 81 -23.39 -5.04 -12.72
C TYR A 81 -22.82 -5.82 -11.52
N VAL A 82 -23.07 -7.14 -11.47
CA VAL A 82 -22.48 -8.02 -10.45
C VAL A 82 -20.96 -8.11 -10.61
N ALA A 83 -20.45 -8.23 -11.84
CA ALA A 83 -19.00 -8.26 -12.10
C ALA A 83 -18.31 -6.94 -11.72
N CYS A 84 -18.87 -5.78 -12.09
CA CYS A 84 -18.30 -4.48 -11.69
C CYS A 84 -18.39 -4.26 -10.18
N LEU A 85 -19.46 -4.68 -9.52
CA LEU A 85 -19.57 -4.60 -8.06
C LEU A 85 -18.53 -5.52 -7.38
N ALA A 86 -18.34 -6.73 -7.90
CA ALA A 86 -17.32 -7.66 -7.41
C ALA A 86 -15.89 -7.15 -7.64
N SER A 87 -15.59 -6.54 -8.78
CA SER A 87 -14.26 -5.96 -9.03
C SER A 87 -13.98 -4.74 -8.15
N VAL A 88 -14.99 -3.88 -7.93
CA VAL A 88 -14.87 -2.74 -6.99
C VAL A 88 -14.67 -3.23 -5.56
N ILE A 89 -15.41 -4.25 -5.11
CA ILE A 89 -15.20 -4.86 -3.79
C ILE A 89 -13.80 -5.48 -3.70
N ALA A 90 -13.32 -6.18 -4.74
CA ALA A 90 -11.96 -6.71 -4.78
C ALA A 90 -10.88 -5.62 -4.72
N SER A 91 -11.13 -4.44 -5.31
CA SER A 91 -10.24 -3.27 -5.18
C SER A 91 -10.23 -2.65 -3.77
N PHE A 92 -11.23 -2.93 -2.93
CA PHE A 92 -11.22 -2.62 -1.50
C PHE A 92 -10.73 -3.79 -0.62
N LEU A 93 -10.39 -4.92 -1.22
CA LEU A 93 -9.73 -6.08 -0.60
C LEU A 93 -8.26 -6.18 -1.01
N VAL A 94 -7.63 -5.04 -1.31
CA VAL A 94 -6.17 -4.94 -1.28
C VAL A 94 -5.77 -5.01 0.20
N GLU A 95 -5.42 -6.21 0.66
CA GLU A 95 -4.74 -6.37 1.93
C GLU A 95 -3.48 -5.49 1.92
N GLU A 96 -3.24 -4.79 3.04
CA GLU A 96 -1.96 -4.12 3.23
C GLU A 96 -0.90 -5.23 3.26
N ALA A 97 -0.15 -5.37 2.18
CA ALA A 97 0.94 -6.32 2.10
C ALA A 97 1.98 -5.89 3.14
N SER A 98 1.91 -6.52 4.31
CA SER A 98 2.85 -6.41 5.40
C SER A 98 3.77 -7.63 5.34
N ALA A 99 5.09 -7.40 5.27
CA ALA A 99 6.02 -8.52 5.26
C ALA A 99 5.99 -9.18 6.64
N HIS A 100 6.36 -10.45 6.68
CA HIS A 100 6.39 -11.17 7.94
C HIS A 100 7.58 -12.11 7.93
N GLY A 101 8.45 -11.98 8.91
CA GLY A 101 9.65 -12.80 9.00
C GLY A 101 10.29 -12.82 10.38
N ARG A 102 10.87 -13.97 10.73
CA ARG A 102 11.47 -14.24 12.04
C ARG A 102 12.88 -14.82 11.90
N LEU A 103 13.81 -14.36 12.72
CA LEU A 103 15.15 -14.95 12.85
C LEU A 103 15.06 -16.20 13.75
N ILE A 104 15.40 -17.37 13.18
CA ILE A 104 15.19 -18.69 13.80
C ILE A 104 16.48 -19.52 13.98
N GLU A 105 17.61 -19.01 13.51
CA GLU A 105 18.95 -19.51 13.86
C GLU A 105 19.96 -18.36 13.69
N PRO A 106 20.67 -17.92 14.75
CA PRO A 106 20.35 -18.18 16.17
C PRO A 106 18.91 -17.70 16.51
N PRO A 107 18.09 -18.45 17.28
CA PRO A 107 16.72 -18.03 17.58
C PRO A 107 16.63 -16.65 18.24
N SER A 108 15.79 -15.76 17.70
CA SER A 108 15.65 -14.42 18.27
C SER A 108 14.97 -14.41 19.65
N ARG A 109 15.08 -13.30 20.38
CA ARG A 109 14.33 -13.03 21.62
C ARG A 109 12.82 -13.21 21.46
N ALA A 110 12.28 -12.85 20.29
CA ALA A 110 10.86 -13.07 19.96
C ALA A 110 10.55 -14.54 19.68
N SER A 111 11.49 -15.26 19.04
CA SER A 111 11.28 -16.61 18.48
C SER A 111 11.69 -17.75 19.42
N MET A 112 12.52 -17.50 20.43
CA MET A 112 13.22 -18.58 21.15
C MET A 112 12.29 -19.53 21.93
N TRP A 113 11.11 -19.06 22.37
CA TRP A 113 10.07 -19.92 22.95
C TRP A 113 9.63 -21.06 22.01
N ARG A 114 9.63 -20.84 20.68
CA ARG A 114 9.34 -21.89 19.67
C ARG A 114 10.39 -23.00 19.62
N TYR A 115 11.58 -22.72 20.16
CA TYR A 115 12.74 -23.61 20.18
C TYR A 115 13.05 -24.17 21.58
N GLY A 116 12.06 -24.15 22.48
CA GLY A 116 12.13 -24.81 23.79
C GLY A 116 12.84 -24.02 24.89
N PHE A 117 13.13 -22.73 24.67
CA PHE A 117 13.67 -21.86 25.71
C PHE A 117 12.55 -21.34 26.62
N ASP A 118 12.71 -21.49 27.94
CA ASP A 118 11.76 -20.99 28.95
C ASP A 118 11.75 -19.45 28.94
N THR A 119 10.83 -18.89 28.17
CA THR A 119 10.72 -17.45 27.89
C THR A 119 9.27 -17.09 27.57
N PRO A 120 8.84 -15.82 27.81
CA PRO A 120 7.49 -15.38 27.46
C PRO A 120 7.26 -15.50 25.94
N ALA A 121 6.21 -16.21 25.54
CA ALA A 121 5.88 -16.36 24.13
C ALA A 121 5.52 -15.01 23.48
N ASP A 122 6.05 -14.78 22.28
CA ASP A 122 5.47 -13.87 21.29
C ASP A 122 4.92 -14.67 20.11
N TYR A 123 3.60 -14.70 19.96
CA TYR A 123 2.94 -15.34 18.83
C TYR A 123 3.13 -14.55 17.52
N ASN A 124 3.43 -13.25 17.66
CA ASN A 124 3.64 -12.26 16.62
C ASN A 124 5.16 -11.99 16.41
N ASP A 125 6.02 -12.94 16.76
CA ASP A 125 7.50 -12.93 16.59
C ASP A 125 8.03 -12.78 15.15
N HIS A 126 7.14 -12.52 14.20
CA HIS A 126 7.35 -12.29 12.77
C HIS A 126 6.94 -10.86 12.34
N GLU A 127 6.39 -10.07 13.26
CA GLU A 127 5.88 -8.69 13.10
C GLU A 127 6.85 -7.64 13.67
N SER A 128 8.14 -7.95 13.76
CA SER A 128 9.18 -7.05 14.28
C SER A 128 9.57 -5.94 13.28
N TYR A 129 8.56 -5.36 12.62
CA TYR A 129 8.62 -4.43 11.48
C TYR A 129 8.71 -2.94 11.86
N CYS A 130 9.50 -2.61 12.88
CA CYS A 130 9.73 -1.23 13.33
C CYS A 130 8.44 -0.46 13.74
N GLY A 131 7.35 -1.19 14.04
CA GLY A 131 6.03 -0.65 14.32
C GLY A 131 5.15 -0.33 13.11
N GLY A 132 5.54 -0.78 11.91
CA GLY A 132 4.81 -0.66 10.65
C GLY A 132 5.37 0.47 9.78
N TYR A 133 5.43 0.26 8.46
CA TYR A 133 6.01 1.20 7.48
C TYR A 133 5.62 2.67 7.72
N THR A 134 4.32 2.95 7.84
CA THR A 134 3.79 4.31 8.10
C THR A 134 4.32 4.91 9.41
N ARG A 135 4.43 4.12 10.48
CA ARG A 135 4.95 4.58 11.78
C ARG A 135 6.46 4.80 11.73
N GLN A 136 7.21 3.90 11.09
CA GLN A 136 8.64 4.04 10.89
C GLN A 136 8.97 5.32 10.11
N TRP A 137 8.39 5.51 8.93
CA TRP A 137 8.82 6.56 8.01
C TRP A 137 8.16 7.92 8.25
N GLN A 138 6.84 7.97 8.44
CA GLN A 138 6.12 9.25 8.60
C GLN A 138 6.24 9.83 10.01
N ARG A 139 6.23 8.97 11.05
CA ARG A 139 6.27 9.42 12.46
C ARG A 139 7.67 9.35 13.07
N ASN A 140 8.45 8.30 12.79
CA ASN A 140 9.76 8.07 13.40
C ASN A 140 10.95 8.47 12.50
N ASN A 141 10.69 9.10 11.35
CA ASN A 141 11.71 9.54 10.37
C ASN A 141 12.69 8.42 9.94
N GLY A 142 12.15 7.24 9.66
CA GLY A 142 12.91 6.04 9.26
C GLY A 142 13.47 5.22 10.44
N LYS A 143 13.41 5.74 11.68
CA LYS A 143 14.05 5.11 12.84
C LYS A 143 13.28 3.88 13.34
N CYS A 144 14.04 2.89 13.79
CA CYS A 144 13.58 1.60 14.28
C CYS A 144 14.31 1.24 15.58
N GLY A 145 13.64 0.60 16.55
CA GLY A 145 14.32 0.00 17.70
C GLY A 145 15.28 -1.09 17.24
N ILE A 146 16.40 -1.30 17.93
CA ILE A 146 17.46 -2.18 17.40
C ILE A 146 17.02 -3.64 17.24
N CYS A 147 15.99 -4.05 17.97
CA CYS A 147 15.41 -5.39 17.94
C CYS A 147 14.01 -5.44 17.31
N GLY A 148 13.67 -4.45 16.46
CA GLY A 148 12.47 -4.44 15.62
C GLY A 148 11.25 -3.76 16.24
N ASP A 149 11.32 -3.38 17.51
CA ASP A 149 10.31 -2.57 18.16
C ASP A 149 10.15 -1.18 17.51
N ALA A 150 8.95 -0.60 17.64
CA ALA A 150 8.71 0.76 17.19
C ALA A 150 9.57 1.77 17.96
N TRP A 151 10.30 2.63 17.23
CA TRP A 151 11.30 3.54 17.82
C TRP A 151 10.76 4.49 18.90
N ASP A 152 9.52 4.98 18.74
CA ASP A 152 8.85 5.85 19.71
C ASP A 152 8.34 5.11 20.97
N THR A 153 8.52 3.79 21.06
CA THR A 153 8.27 3.02 22.29
C THR A 153 9.36 3.33 23.32
N LYS A 154 8.96 3.52 24.58
CA LYS A 154 9.87 3.82 25.70
C LYS A 154 10.85 2.67 25.94
N PRO A 155 12.18 2.93 26.03
CA PRO A 155 13.16 1.92 26.42
C PRO A 155 13.03 1.44 27.89
N PRO A 156 13.42 0.18 28.20
CA PRO A 156 13.76 -0.87 27.25
C PRO A 156 12.51 -1.30 26.47
N ARG A 157 12.62 -1.38 25.14
CA ARG A 157 11.51 -1.84 24.29
C ARG A 157 11.32 -3.35 24.43
N ALA A 158 10.22 -3.93 23.95
CA ALA A 158 9.82 -5.29 24.31
C ALA A 158 10.88 -6.36 23.98
N HIS A 159 11.61 -6.18 22.87
CA HIS A 159 12.66 -7.07 22.38
C HIS A 159 14.07 -6.60 22.75
N GLU A 160 14.22 -5.48 23.45
CA GLU A 160 15.50 -4.97 23.95
C GLU A 160 15.83 -5.54 25.34
N THR A 161 17.12 -5.56 25.70
CA THR A 161 17.64 -6.07 26.98
C THR A 161 16.90 -5.42 28.17
N GLY A 162 16.30 -6.25 29.02
CA GLY A 162 15.45 -5.81 30.14
C GLY A 162 13.98 -5.53 29.77
N GLY A 163 13.60 -5.64 28.50
CA GLY A 163 12.22 -5.73 28.04
C GLY A 163 11.63 -7.14 28.20
N LYS A 164 10.34 -7.31 27.88
CA LYS A 164 9.57 -8.57 28.05
C LYS A 164 10.30 -9.81 27.49
N TYR A 165 10.98 -9.67 26.37
CA TYR A 165 11.66 -10.77 25.67
C TYR A 165 13.19 -10.71 25.78
N GLY A 166 13.77 -9.55 26.13
CA GLY A 166 15.21 -9.36 26.31
C GLY A 166 15.77 -9.90 27.62
N ASN A 167 15.57 -11.20 27.85
CA ASN A 167 15.85 -11.90 29.10
C ASN A 167 17.33 -12.34 29.28
N SER A 168 18.26 -11.89 28.41
CA SER A 168 19.68 -12.28 28.40
C SER A 168 19.93 -13.80 28.36
N VAL A 169 19.06 -14.55 27.68
CA VAL A 169 19.19 -16.01 27.50
C VAL A 169 20.11 -16.30 26.32
N ILE A 170 21.32 -16.81 26.59
CA ILE A 170 22.29 -17.18 25.55
C ILE A 170 21.76 -18.38 24.74
N VAL A 171 21.23 -18.13 23.55
CA VAL A 171 20.62 -19.17 22.70
C VAL A 171 21.64 -20.03 21.98
N ARG A 172 22.83 -19.48 21.71
CA ARG A 172 23.92 -20.14 20.98
C ARG A 172 25.29 -19.71 21.50
N ARG A 173 26.24 -20.62 21.34
CA ARG A 173 27.66 -20.47 21.66
C ARG A 173 28.46 -20.78 20.42
N TYR A 174 29.41 -19.92 20.08
CA TYR A 174 30.21 -20.06 18.87
C TYR A 174 31.67 -19.73 19.14
N ARG A 175 32.57 -20.27 18.31
CA ARG A 175 33.96 -19.89 18.33
C ARG A 175 34.20 -18.55 17.61
N THR A 176 35.21 -17.82 18.07
CA THR A 176 35.88 -16.73 17.33
C THR A 176 36.12 -17.10 15.86
N GLY A 177 35.88 -16.15 14.94
CA GLY A 177 36.07 -16.35 13.49
C GLY A 177 35.16 -17.40 12.82
N ALA A 178 34.24 -18.06 13.54
CA ALA A 178 33.47 -19.17 13.00
C ALA A 178 32.49 -18.73 11.89
N VAL A 179 32.36 -19.56 10.86
CA VAL A 179 31.27 -19.45 9.87
C VAL A 179 30.04 -20.17 10.43
N ILE A 180 29.05 -19.41 10.85
CA ILE A 180 27.83 -19.93 11.48
C ILE A 180 26.69 -20.07 10.46
N PRO A 181 25.81 -21.09 10.59
CA PRO A 181 24.54 -21.09 9.89
C PRO A 181 23.64 -19.99 10.44
N VAL A 182 22.97 -19.28 9.55
CA VAL A 182 21.97 -18.26 9.88
C VAL A 182 20.69 -18.59 9.12
N ARG A 183 19.55 -18.64 9.82
CA ARG A 183 18.25 -18.98 9.21
C ARG A 183 17.19 -17.95 9.55
N VAL A 184 16.53 -17.48 8.50
CA VAL A 184 15.40 -16.55 8.56
C VAL A 184 14.20 -17.25 7.93
N GLU A 185 13.08 -17.32 8.64
CA GLU A 185 11.82 -17.76 8.05
C GLU A 185 11.04 -16.53 7.59
N LEU A 186 10.75 -16.41 6.30
CA LEU A 186 9.78 -15.44 5.79
C LEU A 186 8.44 -16.13 5.60
N THR A 187 7.43 -15.68 6.35
CA THR A 187 6.03 -16.12 6.20
C THR A 187 5.26 -15.24 5.21
N ALA A 188 5.73 -14.01 4.97
CA ALA A 188 5.41 -13.20 3.79
C ALA A 188 6.70 -12.53 3.27
N ASN A 189 7.11 -12.89 2.05
CA ASN A 189 8.38 -12.49 1.44
C ASN A 189 8.19 -11.28 0.49
N HIS A 190 8.83 -10.15 0.80
CA HIS A 190 8.78 -8.91 0.03
C HIS A 190 10.09 -8.60 -0.71
N HIS A 191 10.77 -9.62 -1.21
CA HIS A 191 12.06 -9.51 -1.91
C HIS A 191 13.08 -8.80 -1.01
N GLY A 192 13.76 -7.75 -1.48
CA GLY A 192 14.69 -6.97 -0.64
C GLY A 192 15.96 -7.71 -0.26
N TYR A 193 16.51 -7.45 0.94
CA TYR A 193 17.75 -8.08 1.40
C TYR A 193 17.89 -8.16 2.93
N PHE A 194 18.58 -9.19 3.40
CA PHE A 194 19.03 -9.33 4.78
C PHE A 194 20.45 -8.79 4.97
N GLU A 195 20.71 -8.22 6.14
CA GLU A 195 22.04 -7.90 6.67
C GLU A 195 22.13 -8.46 8.10
N PHE A 196 23.33 -8.86 8.53
CA PHE A 196 23.56 -9.43 9.87
C PHE A 196 24.73 -8.72 10.56
N ARG A 197 24.62 -8.54 11.87
CA ARG A 197 25.56 -7.77 12.72
C ARG A 197 25.69 -8.45 14.09
N THR A 198 26.77 -8.20 14.82
CA THR A 198 26.92 -8.68 16.22
C THR A 198 27.69 -7.70 17.09
N CYS A 199 27.15 -7.26 18.23
CA CYS A 199 27.85 -6.33 19.13
C CYS A 199 28.11 -6.97 20.51
N PRO A 200 29.32 -6.84 21.10
CA PRO A 200 29.60 -7.27 22.47
C PRO A 200 28.87 -6.39 23.49
N MET A 201 28.11 -7.01 24.41
CA MET A 201 27.46 -6.29 25.50
C MET A 201 28.50 -5.89 26.55
N LYS A 202 28.83 -4.60 26.62
CA LYS A 202 29.88 -4.06 27.52
C LYS A 202 29.52 -4.14 29.01
N TYR A 203 28.23 -4.06 29.35
CA TYR A 203 27.74 -4.14 30.73
C TYR A 203 26.46 -4.98 30.80
N ARG A 204 26.40 -5.94 31.71
CA ARG A 204 25.25 -6.85 31.87
C ARG A 204 23.96 -6.06 32.15
N GLY A 205 22.94 -6.26 31.32
CA GLY A 205 21.64 -5.60 31.47
C GLY A 205 21.57 -4.21 30.84
N GLN A 206 22.66 -3.70 30.25
CA GLN A 206 22.63 -2.53 29.38
C GLN A 206 22.55 -2.97 27.93
N GLU A 207 21.58 -2.43 27.19
CA GLU A 207 21.43 -2.77 25.77
C GLU A 207 22.55 -2.17 24.89
N VAL A 208 22.87 -2.87 23.80
CA VAL A 208 23.84 -2.39 22.79
C VAL A 208 23.29 -1.20 21.98
N THR A 209 24.19 -0.44 21.32
CA THR A 209 23.79 0.62 20.38
C THR A 209 23.78 0.12 18.94
N GLN A 210 23.03 0.80 18.06
CA GLN A 210 23.10 0.54 16.62
C GLN A 210 24.52 0.82 16.09
N ASP A 211 25.17 1.87 16.57
CA ASP A 211 26.55 2.24 16.19
C ASP A 211 27.55 1.08 16.42
N CYS A 212 27.41 0.34 17.54
CA CYS A 212 28.22 -0.85 17.82
C CYS A 212 27.85 -2.04 16.91
N LEU A 213 26.57 -2.19 16.56
CA LEU A 213 26.16 -3.22 15.61
C LEU A 213 26.68 -2.91 14.19
N ASP A 214 26.75 -1.63 13.80
CA ASP A 214 27.28 -1.18 12.52
C ASP A 214 28.83 -1.21 12.44
N GLU A 215 29.54 -1.27 13.58
CA GLU A 215 30.99 -1.56 13.64
C GLU A 215 31.30 -3.01 13.21
N TYR A 216 30.39 -3.95 13.48
CA TYR A 216 30.57 -5.39 13.33
C TYR A 216 29.58 -6.02 12.34
N VAL A 217 29.47 -5.44 11.14
CA VAL A 217 28.67 -5.98 10.04
C VAL A 217 29.30 -7.28 9.51
N LEU A 218 28.54 -8.37 9.54
CA LEU A 218 29.00 -9.70 9.15
C LEU A 218 29.02 -9.86 7.62
N LYS A 219 29.90 -10.74 7.13
CA LYS A 219 30.03 -11.10 5.70
C LYS A 219 29.76 -12.58 5.48
N GLY A 220 29.07 -12.89 4.38
CA GLY A 220 28.90 -14.25 3.90
C GLY A 220 30.18 -14.83 3.31
N GLU A 221 30.20 -16.13 3.03
CA GLU A 221 31.35 -16.83 2.42
C GLU A 221 31.74 -16.29 1.03
N ASN A 222 30.78 -15.72 0.31
CA ASN A 222 30.96 -15.01 -0.96
C ASN A 222 31.55 -13.60 -0.79
N GLY A 223 31.86 -13.17 0.44
CA GLY A 223 32.35 -11.84 0.78
C GLY A 223 31.28 -10.74 0.85
N THR A 224 30.00 -11.02 0.52
CA THR A 224 28.96 -9.99 0.54
C THR A 224 28.36 -9.82 1.93
N VAL A 225 28.01 -8.58 2.28
CA VAL A 225 27.22 -8.27 3.49
C VAL A 225 25.78 -8.74 3.32
N ARG A 226 25.19 -8.46 2.14
CA ARG A 226 23.77 -8.71 1.87
C ARG A 226 23.52 -10.13 1.38
N TYR A 227 22.43 -10.71 1.87
CA TYR A 227 21.78 -11.90 1.32
C TYR A 227 20.44 -11.46 0.70
N TYR A 228 20.20 -11.84 -0.54
CA TYR A 228 18.94 -11.54 -1.24
C TYR A 228 18.06 -12.80 -1.19
N PRO A 229 16.93 -12.81 -0.45
CA PRO A 229 16.02 -13.95 -0.48
C PRO A 229 15.41 -14.09 -1.88
N GLY A 230 15.58 -15.27 -2.47
CA GLY A 230 14.81 -15.67 -3.65
C GLY A 230 13.32 -15.83 -3.33
N GLU A 231 12.52 -16.23 -4.32
CA GLU A 231 11.06 -16.29 -4.18
C GLU A 231 10.57 -17.32 -3.13
N GLY A 232 9.31 -17.11 -2.72
CA GLY A 232 8.52 -17.99 -1.86
C GLY A 232 8.59 -17.66 -0.36
N ASN A 233 7.54 -18.04 0.36
CA ASN A 233 7.47 -17.95 1.82
C ASN A 233 8.04 -19.26 2.40
N ARG A 234 9.22 -19.19 3.04
CA ARG A 234 10.00 -20.36 3.47
C ARG A 234 11.14 -19.95 4.41
N ILE A 235 11.85 -20.96 4.92
CA ILE A 235 13.15 -20.79 5.56
C ILE A 235 14.20 -20.50 4.48
N PHE A 236 14.91 -19.40 4.67
CA PHE A 236 16.13 -19.02 3.96
C PHE A 236 17.33 -19.29 4.86
N GLU A 237 18.29 -20.04 4.33
CA GLU A 237 19.53 -20.38 5.02
C GLU A 237 20.70 -19.68 4.33
N ALA A 238 21.57 -19.10 5.15
CA ALA A 238 22.79 -18.41 4.76
C ALA A 238 23.92 -18.77 5.74
N TYR A 239 25.16 -18.45 5.39
CA TYR A 239 26.31 -18.74 6.25
C TYR A 239 27.21 -17.51 6.32
N TYR A 240 27.45 -17.05 7.54
CA TYR A 240 28.12 -15.78 7.84
C TYR A 240 29.28 -15.99 8.79
N LYS A 241 30.40 -15.31 8.52
CA LYS A 241 31.59 -15.36 9.38
C LYS A 241 31.46 -14.37 10.53
N LEU A 242 31.60 -14.85 11.77
CA LEU A 242 31.80 -14.00 12.95
C LEU A 242 33.19 -13.33 12.89
N PRO A 243 33.42 -12.20 13.58
CA PRO A 243 34.73 -11.56 13.59
C PRO A 243 35.78 -12.44 14.26
N ASP A 244 37.02 -12.38 13.77
CA ASP A 244 38.13 -13.23 14.24
C ASP A 244 38.57 -12.89 15.67
N GLU A 245 38.58 -11.61 16.04
CA GLU A 245 39.10 -11.11 17.32
C GLU A 245 38.01 -10.70 18.33
N LEU A 246 36.73 -11.00 18.03
CA LEU A 246 35.61 -10.64 18.90
C LEU A 246 35.26 -11.76 19.88
N THR A 247 35.48 -11.52 21.18
CA THR A 247 35.00 -12.39 22.27
C THR A 247 33.96 -11.68 23.12
N CYS A 248 32.98 -12.43 23.64
CA CYS A 248 31.91 -11.91 24.49
C CYS A 248 31.20 -13.02 25.27
N SER A 249 30.94 -12.77 26.56
CA SER A 249 30.05 -13.60 27.39
C SER A 249 28.57 -13.42 27.02
N GLN A 250 28.21 -12.24 26.50
CA GLN A 250 26.95 -11.94 25.83
C GLN A 250 27.24 -10.95 24.69
N CYS A 251 26.93 -11.35 23.45
CA CYS A 251 26.80 -10.50 22.28
C CYS A 251 25.33 -10.45 21.85
N VAL A 252 24.92 -9.33 21.27
CA VAL A 252 23.64 -9.20 20.58
C VAL A 252 23.86 -9.38 19.08
N PHE A 253 23.37 -10.49 18.53
CA PHE A 253 23.31 -10.73 17.09
C PHE A 253 22.03 -10.11 16.53
N GLN A 254 22.15 -9.14 15.61
CA GLN A 254 21.03 -8.48 14.93
C GLN A 254 20.87 -9.05 13.51
N TRP A 255 19.70 -9.59 13.22
CA TRP A 255 19.18 -9.65 11.85
C TRP A 255 18.49 -8.33 11.53
N ARG A 256 18.75 -7.80 10.34
CA ARG A 256 18.03 -6.68 9.72
C ARG A 256 17.55 -7.14 8.34
N TYR A 257 16.27 -6.93 8.04
CA TYR A 257 15.69 -7.15 6.72
C TYR A 257 15.08 -5.86 6.20
N VAL A 258 15.54 -5.40 5.05
CA VAL A 258 14.93 -4.30 4.31
C VAL A 258 14.14 -4.93 3.16
N ALA A 259 12.84 -4.68 3.12
CA ALA A 259 11.97 -5.11 2.02
C ALA A 259 12.35 -4.43 0.70
N GLY A 260 11.80 -4.89 -0.42
CA GLY A 260 12.08 -4.35 -1.75
C GLY A 260 10.85 -4.28 -2.65
N ASN A 261 9.64 -4.18 -2.08
CA ASN A 261 8.37 -4.20 -2.79
C ASN A 261 7.73 -2.81 -3.00
N ASN A 262 8.13 -1.79 -2.24
CA ASN A 262 7.61 -0.43 -2.43
C ASN A 262 8.32 0.27 -3.60
N TRP A 263 7.60 1.12 -4.33
CA TRP A 263 8.20 2.04 -5.31
C TRP A 263 8.65 3.33 -4.62
N GLY A 264 9.82 3.84 -5.00
CA GLY A 264 10.33 5.12 -4.48
C GLY A 264 11.40 5.76 -5.37
N ASP A 265 11.78 6.98 -5.01
CA ASP A 265 12.90 7.73 -5.62
C ASP A 265 14.23 7.03 -5.35
N CYS A 266 15.04 6.84 -6.39
CA CYS A 266 16.36 6.22 -6.30
C CYS A 266 17.49 7.23 -5.96
N GLY A 267 17.19 8.53 -5.92
CA GLY A 267 18.12 9.61 -5.59
C GLY A 267 18.91 10.17 -6.77
N ASP A 268 18.74 9.61 -7.97
CA ASP A 268 19.33 10.03 -9.24
C ASP A 268 18.31 10.73 -10.18
N GLY A 269 17.08 10.97 -9.70
CA GLY A 269 15.97 11.47 -10.49
C GLY A 269 15.15 10.39 -11.19
N THR A 270 15.53 9.11 -11.05
CA THR A 270 14.69 7.95 -11.41
C THR A 270 13.94 7.43 -10.19
N GLY A 271 12.95 6.58 -10.41
CA GLY A 271 12.27 5.88 -9.32
C GLY A 271 11.84 4.48 -9.72
N ALA A 272 12.01 3.53 -8.81
CA ALA A 272 11.84 2.10 -9.07
C ALA A 272 11.31 1.36 -7.84
N VAL A 273 10.87 0.12 -8.06
CA VAL A 273 10.55 -0.83 -6.98
C VAL A 273 11.84 -1.21 -6.25
N GLY A 274 11.83 -1.11 -4.93
CA GLY A 274 13.00 -1.29 -4.06
C GLY A 274 13.83 -0.02 -3.79
N CYS A 275 13.52 1.11 -4.45
CA CYS A 275 14.12 2.41 -4.16
C CYS A 275 13.36 3.17 -3.06
N GLY A 276 13.97 4.22 -2.50
CA GLY A 276 13.39 5.03 -1.43
C GLY A 276 13.07 4.27 -0.13
N PRO A 277 12.13 4.78 0.68
CA PRO A 277 11.65 4.11 1.89
C PRO A 277 11.04 2.72 1.64
N GLN A 278 11.47 1.73 2.42
CA GLN A 278 10.97 0.34 2.39
C GLN A 278 10.56 -0.09 3.81
N GLU A 279 9.71 -1.10 3.93
CA GLU A 279 9.44 -1.72 5.24
C GLU A 279 10.71 -2.39 5.77
N GLU A 280 11.00 -2.24 7.07
CA GLU A 280 12.19 -2.80 7.70
C GLU A 280 11.82 -3.66 8.91
N PHE A 281 12.48 -4.80 9.04
CA PHE A 281 12.36 -5.74 10.15
C PHE A 281 13.71 -5.85 10.85
N ARG A 282 13.69 -6.02 12.16
CA ARG A 282 14.89 -6.41 12.91
C ARG A 282 14.55 -7.44 13.97
N ALA A 283 15.49 -8.31 14.29
CA ALA A 283 15.39 -9.17 15.46
C ALA A 283 16.76 -9.39 16.09
N CYS A 284 16.79 -9.45 17.42
CA CYS A 284 17.99 -9.68 18.21
C CYS A 284 18.01 -11.10 18.79
N ALA A 285 19.17 -11.74 18.79
CA ALA A 285 19.44 -12.98 19.52
C ALA A 285 20.66 -12.79 20.43
N ASP A 286 20.60 -13.28 21.67
CA ASP A 286 21.74 -13.22 22.61
C ASP A 286 22.62 -14.46 22.41
N ILE A 287 23.89 -14.26 22.06
CA ILE A 287 24.87 -15.34 21.79
C ILE A 287 26.14 -15.12 22.61
N ALA A 288 26.98 -16.15 22.75
CA ALA A 288 28.33 -16.01 23.28
C ALA A 288 29.38 -16.38 22.22
N ILE A 289 30.54 -15.71 22.25
CA ILE A 289 31.65 -15.95 21.32
C ILE A 289 32.96 -16.06 22.12
N GLY A 290 33.73 -17.13 21.92
CA GLY A 290 35.03 -17.33 22.59
C GLY A 290 35.84 -18.50 22.02
N ASP A 291 37.16 -18.45 22.16
CA ASP A 291 38.09 -19.44 21.57
C ASP A 291 37.94 -20.86 22.13
N GLU A 292 37.47 -20.97 23.37
CA GLU A 292 37.21 -22.24 24.08
C GLU A 292 35.91 -22.93 23.61
N GLU A 293 35.05 -22.25 22.85
CA GLU A 293 33.78 -22.81 22.39
C GLU A 293 34.00 -23.83 21.27
N ALA A 294 33.20 -24.90 21.28
CA ALA A 294 33.39 -26.04 20.38
C ALA A 294 33.20 -25.66 18.91
N THR A 295 34.09 -26.17 18.05
CA THR A 295 33.97 -26.02 16.59
C THR A 295 32.66 -26.64 16.09
N LEU A 296 31.88 -25.87 15.32
CA LEU A 296 30.64 -26.37 14.72
C LEU A 296 30.88 -27.58 13.81
N PRO A 297 29.91 -28.52 13.70
CA PRO A 297 30.03 -29.66 12.81
C PRO A 297 30.20 -29.20 11.34
N PRO A 298 30.98 -29.92 10.51
CA PRO A 298 31.15 -29.57 9.10
C PRO A 298 29.81 -29.45 8.37
N ARG A 299 29.62 -28.40 7.56
CA ARG A 299 28.37 -28.18 6.82
C ARG A 299 27.98 -29.44 6.02
N PRO A 300 26.70 -29.86 6.03
CA PRO A 300 26.17 -30.78 5.03
C PRO A 300 26.54 -30.31 3.62
N ARG A 301 27.40 -31.06 2.93
CA ARG A 301 27.80 -30.69 1.56
C ARG A 301 26.54 -30.70 0.69
N PRO A 302 26.27 -29.66 -0.13
CA PRO A 302 25.17 -29.72 -1.08
C PRO A 302 25.38 -30.96 -1.96
N PRO A 303 24.32 -31.75 -2.24
CA PRO A 303 24.47 -32.98 -3.00
C PRO A 303 25.08 -32.66 -4.36
N LYS A 304 26.15 -33.37 -4.73
CA LYS A 304 26.73 -33.27 -6.07
C LYS A 304 25.63 -33.60 -7.07
N ARG A 305 25.18 -32.59 -7.82
CA ARG A 305 24.27 -32.78 -8.96
C ARG A 305 24.89 -33.83 -9.88
N PRO A 306 24.19 -34.92 -10.24
CA PRO A 306 24.78 -35.98 -11.04
C PRO A 306 25.32 -35.43 -12.36
N THR A 307 26.64 -35.54 -12.57
CA THR A 307 27.28 -35.18 -13.84
C THR A 307 27.02 -36.31 -14.82
N THR A 308 25.88 -36.28 -15.51
CA THR A 308 25.59 -37.18 -16.63
C THR A 308 26.71 -37.08 -17.67
N PRO A 309 27.35 -38.18 -18.10
CA PRO A 309 28.36 -38.14 -19.14
C PRO A 309 27.77 -37.58 -20.44
N SER A 310 28.42 -36.57 -21.02
CA SER A 310 28.01 -35.99 -22.30
C SER A 310 28.57 -36.84 -23.45
N THR A 311 27.71 -37.65 -24.07
CA THR A 311 28.02 -38.35 -25.33
C THR A 311 27.82 -37.40 -26.50
N ALA A 312 28.88 -37.10 -27.25
CA ALA A 312 28.84 -36.11 -28.33
C ALA A 312 28.57 -36.72 -29.71
N SER A 313 27.40 -36.42 -30.28
CA SER A 313 27.00 -36.46 -31.71
C SER A 313 25.51 -36.05 -31.79
N VAL A 314 24.95 -35.38 -32.80
CA VAL A 314 25.36 -34.84 -34.11
C VAL A 314 24.79 -33.41 -34.20
N PRO A 315 25.39 -32.44 -34.91
CA PRO A 315 24.79 -31.10 -35.07
C PRO A 315 23.43 -31.15 -35.78
N SER A 316 22.44 -30.46 -35.19
CA SER A 316 21.17 -30.10 -35.83
C SER A 316 20.98 -28.59 -35.70
N SER A 317 20.31 -27.97 -36.68
CA SER A 317 20.29 -26.51 -36.88
C SER A 317 19.61 -25.75 -35.75
N THR A 318 20.32 -24.75 -35.19
CA THR A 318 19.74 -23.74 -34.30
C THR A 318 18.85 -22.78 -35.10
N GLU A 319 17.54 -23.05 -35.15
CA GLU A 319 16.56 -21.98 -35.37
C GLU A 319 16.33 -21.27 -34.03
N THR A 320 16.64 -19.97 -33.98
CA THR A 320 16.40 -19.13 -32.81
C THR A 320 14.91 -18.78 -32.71
N SER A 321 14.16 -19.55 -31.92
CA SER A 321 12.84 -19.14 -31.43
C SER A 321 12.99 -18.18 -30.24
N ASP A 322 13.28 -16.91 -30.55
CA ASP A 322 12.94 -15.81 -29.65
C ASP A 322 11.40 -15.76 -29.56
N TYR A 323 10.86 -16.38 -28.51
CA TYR A 323 9.46 -16.28 -28.15
C TYR A 323 9.24 -15.25 -27.05
N SER A 324 9.77 -14.05 -27.26
CA SER A 324 9.15 -12.83 -26.73
C SER A 324 7.70 -12.76 -27.21
N PRO A 325 6.69 -12.85 -26.33
CA PRO A 325 5.31 -12.75 -26.76
C PRO A 325 5.00 -11.30 -27.15
N GLU A 326 5.00 -11.01 -28.45
CA GLU A 326 4.42 -9.77 -29.02
C GLU A 326 2.91 -9.73 -28.76
N TYR A 327 2.52 -9.41 -27.52
CA TYR A 327 1.15 -9.09 -27.18
C TYR A 327 0.85 -7.64 -27.59
N SER A 328 0.98 -7.37 -28.89
CA SER A 328 0.89 -6.05 -29.53
C SER A 328 -0.56 -5.56 -29.64
N GLY A 329 -1.34 -5.73 -28.57
CA GLY A 329 -2.64 -5.12 -28.37
C GLY A 329 -2.51 -3.72 -27.76
N PRO A 330 -3.46 -2.80 -28.02
CA PRO A 330 -3.41 -1.44 -27.48
C PRO A 330 -3.80 -1.41 -26.00
N TYR A 331 -2.89 -1.85 -25.11
CA TYR A 331 -3.07 -1.79 -23.65
C TYR A 331 -3.40 -0.38 -23.14
N TRP A 332 -2.91 0.67 -23.81
CA TRP A 332 -3.28 2.06 -23.53
C TRP A 332 -4.79 2.30 -23.71
N LEU A 333 -5.42 1.69 -24.73
CA LEU A 333 -6.85 1.78 -24.97
C LEU A 333 -7.64 1.04 -23.87
N PHE A 334 -7.18 -0.14 -23.45
CA PHE A 334 -7.79 -0.86 -22.33
C PHE A 334 -7.70 -0.06 -21.02
N ASN A 335 -6.54 0.55 -20.72
CA ASN A 335 -6.38 1.41 -19.54
C ASN A 335 -7.26 2.67 -19.60
N LEU A 336 -7.41 3.31 -20.77
CA LEU A 336 -8.34 4.43 -20.95
C LEU A 336 -9.81 4.00 -20.81
N ILE A 337 -10.18 2.81 -21.28
CA ILE A 337 -11.53 2.25 -21.09
C ILE A 337 -11.80 1.95 -19.61
N ILE A 338 -10.83 1.38 -18.89
CA ILE A 338 -10.93 1.14 -17.44
C ILE A 338 -11.05 2.47 -16.68
N ALA A 339 -10.14 3.44 -16.92
CA ALA A 339 -10.19 4.75 -16.27
C ALA A 339 -11.50 5.50 -16.57
N GLY A 340 -11.95 5.49 -17.83
CA GLY A 340 -13.21 6.11 -18.25
C GLY A 340 -14.45 5.44 -17.66
N THR A 341 -14.49 4.11 -17.57
CA THR A 341 -15.61 3.40 -16.94
C THR A 341 -15.62 3.59 -15.42
N CYS A 342 -14.47 3.57 -14.74
CA CYS A 342 -14.36 3.93 -13.33
C CYS A 342 -14.86 5.36 -13.06
N LEU A 343 -14.44 6.34 -13.88
CA LEU A 343 -14.90 7.73 -13.77
C LEU A 343 -16.42 7.84 -13.96
N LEU A 344 -16.99 7.15 -14.95
CA LEU A 344 -18.45 7.12 -15.17
C LEU A 344 -19.21 6.46 -14.01
N VAL A 345 -18.67 5.43 -13.38
CA VAL A 345 -19.25 4.81 -12.17
C VAL A 345 -19.22 5.79 -10.99
N VAL A 346 -18.09 6.47 -10.74
CA VAL A 346 -17.99 7.48 -9.69
C VAL A 346 -18.97 8.64 -9.93
N LEU A 347 -19.06 9.15 -11.16
CA LEU A 347 -20.00 10.21 -11.52
C LEU A 347 -21.47 9.76 -11.38
N ALA A 348 -21.79 8.50 -11.73
CA ALA A 348 -23.13 7.95 -11.54
C ALA A 348 -23.49 7.79 -10.05
N VAL A 349 -22.57 7.31 -9.21
CA VAL A 349 -22.76 7.23 -7.76
C VAL A 349 -22.94 8.64 -7.16
N MET A 350 -22.12 9.61 -7.55
CA MET A 350 -22.25 11.00 -7.10
C MET A 350 -23.56 11.65 -7.57
N ALA A 351 -24.04 11.35 -8.78
CA ALA A 351 -25.34 11.79 -9.26
C ALA A 351 -26.51 11.13 -8.51
N LEU A 352 -26.40 9.85 -8.15
CA LEU A 352 -27.40 9.16 -7.32
C LEU A 352 -27.43 9.70 -5.88
N LEU A 353 -26.27 9.96 -5.28
CA LEU A 353 -26.18 10.61 -3.96
C LEU A 353 -26.72 12.05 -4.01
N TYR A 354 -26.36 12.84 -5.03
CA TYR A 354 -26.89 14.19 -5.22
C TYR A 354 -28.40 14.18 -5.38
N THR A 355 -28.96 13.36 -6.27
CA THR A 355 -30.41 13.25 -6.46
C THR A 355 -31.13 12.70 -5.23
N TYR A 356 -30.54 11.77 -4.48
CA TYR A 356 -31.06 11.34 -3.19
C TYR A 356 -31.15 12.51 -2.20
N TYR A 357 -30.04 13.19 -1.89
CA TYR A 357 -30.03 14.27 -0.90
C TYR A 357 -30.83 15.51 -1.33
N TYR A 358 -30.74 15.95 -2.61
CA TYR A 358 -31.43 17.16 -3.09
C TYR A 358 -32.89 16.92 -3.52
N HIS A 359 -33.28 15.73 -4.00
CA HIS A 359 -34.66 15.46 -4.42
C HIS A 359 -35.49 14.63 -3.44
N ALA A 360 -34.92 14.01 -2.39
CA ALA A 360 -35.73 13.46 -1.29
C ALA A 360 -36.64 14.52 -0.65
N GLY A 361 -36.24 15.79 -0.65
CA GLY A 361 -37.10 16.92 -0.22
C GLY A 361 -38.35 17.12 -1.10
N ARG A 362 -38.26 16.86 -2.41
CA ARG A 362 -39.43 16.87 -3.32
C ARG A 362 -40.24 15.57 -3.19
N ALA A 363 -39.58 14.42 -3.05
CA ALA A 363 -40.24 13.14 -2.83
C ALA A 363 -41.10 13.14 -1.55
N LYS A 364 -40.58 13.68 -0.43
CA LYS A 364 -41.35 13.88 0.81
C LYS A 364 -42.58 14.76 0.58
N LYS A 365 -42.47 15.87 -0.16
CA LYS A 365 -43.64 16.72 -0.48
C LYS A 365 -44.70 15.99 -1.30
N TRP A 366 -44.31 15.16 -2.27
CA TRP A 366 -45.24 14.39 -3.09
C TRP A 366 -45.92 13.25 -2.30
N LEU A 367 -45.19 12.57 -1.41
CA LEU A 367 -45.74 11.56 -0.50
C LEU A 367 -46.69 12.15 0.54
N MET A 368 -46.37 13.33 1.10
CA MET A 368 -47.28 14.05 2.00
C MET A 368 -48.56 14.51 1.28
N ALA A 369 -48.45 15.03 0.05
CA ALA A 369 -49.61 15.39 -0.76
C ALA A 369 -50.52 14.18 -1.06
N ARG A 370 -49.98 12.98 -1.23
CA ARG A 370 -50.77 11.75 -1.35
C ARG A 370 -51.51 11.37 -0.07
N ARG A 371 -50.92 11.55 1.12
CA ARG A 371 -51.61 11.30 2.41
C ARG A 371 -52.77 12.26 2.66
N LEU A 372 -52.68 13.50 2.17
CA LEU A 372 -53.77 14.49 2.29
C LEU A 372 -54.97 14.23 1.36
N LEU A 373 -54.87 13.24 0.45
CA LEU A 373 -55.93 12.86 -0.49
C LEU A 373 -56.59 11.51 -0.16
N THR A 374 -56.13 10.81 0.88
CA THR A 374 -56.79 9.62 1.43
C THR A 374 -57.68 10.00 2.60
N PRO A 375 -59.02 9.78 2.55
CA PRO A 375 -59.89 10.05 3.68
C PRO A 375 -59.64 9.03 4.79
N GLU A 376 -58.98 9.46 5.87
CA GLU A 376 -58.68 8.59 7.01
C GLU A 376 -59.94 8.34 7.86
N GLN A 377 -60.32 7.07 7.98
CA GLN A 377 -61.51 6.64 8.69
C GLN A 377 -61.30 6.77 10.20
N GLN A 378 -62.19 7.49 10.89
CA GLN A 378 -61.98 7.87 12.29
C GLN A 378 -61.80 6.66 13.22
N HIS A 379 -60.71 6.69 14.00
CA HIS A 379 -60.58 5.96 15.25
C HIS A 379 -60.02 6.89 16.32
N GLN A 380 -60.78 7.08 17.40
CA GLN A 380 -60.35 7.91 18.53
C GLN A 380 -59.40 7.10 19.44
N PRO A 381 -58.37 7.73 20.02
CA PRO A 381 -57.52 7.08 21.01
C PRO A 381 -58.31 6.80 22.30
N PRO A 382 -57.99 5.72 23.04
CA PRO A 382 -58.76 5.31 24.22
C PRO A 382 -58.60 6.28 25.40
N VAL A 383 -59.69 6.45 26.16
CA VAL A 383 -59.75 7.31 27.35
C VAL A 383 -59.04 6.66 28.54
N ALA A 384 -58.23 7.44 29.26
CA ALA A 384 -57.50 6.96 30.44
C ALA A 384 -58.41 6.79 31.68
N PRO A 385 -58.23 5.74 32.51
CA PRO A 385 -59.04 5.50 33.70
C PRO A 385 -58.72 6.47 34.86
N PRO A 386 -59.67 6.71 35.79
CA PRO A 386 -59.56 7.75 36.81
C PRO A 386 -58.53 7.44 37.92
N ARG A 387 -57.79 8.47 38.31
CA ARG A 387 -56.71 8.45 39.30
C ARG A 387 -57.24 8.43 40.74
N GLN A 388 -57.17 7.28 41.42
CA GLN A 388 -57.47 7.20 42.86
C GLN A 388 -56.43 7.98 43.69
N LYS A 389 -56.89 8.69 44.73
CA LYS A 389 -56.03 9.41 45.69
C LYS A 389 -55.64 8.48 46.84
N LYS A 390 -54.35 8.30 47.12
CA LYS A 390 -53.90 7.80 48.42
C LYS A 390 -54.02 8.93 49.45
N HIS A 391 -54.76 8.69 50.53
CA HIS A 391 -54.66 9.52 51.73
C HIS A 391 -53.37 9.17 52.48
N TYR A 392 -52.69 10.18 53.01
CA TYR A 392 -51.61 10.01 53.98
C TYR A 392 -52.19 10.15 55.38
N THR A 393 -51.91 9.17 56.25
CA THR A 393 -52.30 9.22 57.67
C THR A 393 -51.16 9.85 58.46
N THR A 394 -51.31 11.13 58.85
CA THR A 394 -50.33 11.81 59.70
C THR A 394 -50.52 11.39 61.15
N THR A 395 -49.53 10.73 61.75
CA THR A 395 -49.44 10.54 63.20
C THR A 395 -48.32 11.43 63.72
N ALA A 396 -48.68 12.51 64.41
CA ALA A 396 -47.72 13.38 65.09
C ALA A 396 -47.70 13.03 66.60
N ASN A 397 -46.51 13.01 67.19
CA ASN A 397 -46.33 13.04 68.65
C ASN A 397 -45.00 13.75 68.99
N GLN A 398 -45.08 15.06 69.21
CA GLN A 398 -44.46 15.68 70.39
C GLN A 398 -45.27 15.21 71.62
N MET A 399 -44.80 15.14 72.86
CA MET A 399 -43.53 15.44 73.55
C MET A 399 -43.50 14.43 74.75
N GLN A 400 -42.57 14.36 75.72
CA GLN A 400 -41.66 15.30 76.35
C GLN A 400 -40.67 14.51 77.25
N ILE A 401 -39.56 15.14 77.67
CA ILE A 401 -38.57 14.66 78.67
C ILE A 401 -37.71 13.49 78.19
#